data_AF-A0A258JH48-F1
#
_entry.id   AF-A0A258JH48-F1
#
_cell.length_a   1.000
_cell.length_b   1.000
_cell.length_c   1.000
_cell.angle_alpha   90.00
_cell.angle_beta   90.00
_cell.angle_gamma   90.00
#
_symmetry.space_group_name_H-M   'P 1'
#
loop_
_entity.id
_entity.type
_entity.pdbx_description
1 polymer ?
#
loop_
_entity_poly.entity_id
_entity_poly.type
_entity_poly.pdbx_seq_one_letter_code
_entity_poly.pdbx_strand_id
1 'polypeptide(L)' 'MKSAKKGFDGIQKQFIKENADNTISITKCCAVAGLGGKNPQDRDGSFEYYLSEPIRDNDAKAVGPFIMAGIELQKIIDKK' A
#
# COMPACT_ATOMS: atom_id res chain seq x y z
N MET A 1 -15.52 -9.57 -10.49
CA MET A 1 -14.83 -8.38 -11.04
C MET A 1 -15.30 -7.03 -10.50
N LYS A 2 -16.60 -6.80 -10.23
CA LYS A 2 -17.08 -5.52 -9.67
C LYS A 2 -16.31 -5.05 -8.43
N SER A 3 -16.08 -5.96 -7.47
CA SER A 3 -15.33 -5.65 -6.23
C SER A 3 -13.85 -5.36 -6.49
N ALA A 4 -13.19 -6.13 -7.37
CA ALA A 4 -11.79 -5.93 -7.72
C ALA A 4 -11.57 -4.57 -8.40
N LYS A 5 -12.42 -4.22 -9.38
CA LYS A 5 -12.38 -2.90 -10.02
C LYS A 5 -12.62 -1.79 -9.00
N LYS A 6 -13.66 -1.90 -8.17
CA LYS A 6 -13.95 -0.92 -7.11
C LYS A 6 -12.76 -0.73 -6.15
N GLY A 7 -12.10 -1.81 -5.76
CA GLY A 7 -10.92 -1.77 -4.88
C GLY A 7 -9.74 -1.06 -5.55
N PHE A 8 -9.41 -1.43 -6.79
CA PHE A 8 -8.31 -0.83 -7.52
C PHE A 8 -8.56 0.65 -7.87
N ASP A 9 -9.79 1.00 -8.26
CA ASP A 9 -10.21 2.40 -8.44
C ASP A 9 -10.05 3.21 -7.13
N GLY A 10 -10.38 2.58 -5.98
CA GLY A 10 -10.18 3.17 -4.66
C GLY A 10 -8.70 3.40 -4.34
N ILE A 11 -7.83 2.44 -4.65
CA ILE A 11 -6.38 2.57 -4.45
C ILE A 11 -5.85 3.75 -5.27
N GLN A 12 -6.18 3.82 -6.56
CA GLN A 12 -5.77 4.92 -7.43
C GLN A 12 -6.25 6.26 -6.89
N LYS A 13 -7.52 6.35 -6.49
CA LYS A 13 -8.10 7.60 -6.00
C LYS A 13 -7.52 8.08 -4.67
N GLN A 14 -7.23 7.16 -3.74
CA GLN A 14 -6.87 7.52 -2.36
C GLN A 14 -5.37 7.58 -2.11
N PHE A 15 -4.59 6.77 -2.84
CA PHE A 15 -3.19 6.54 -2.51
C PHE A 15 -2.22 6.93 -3.62
N ILE A 16 -2.67 7.14 -4.85
CA ILE A 16 -1.78 7.58 -5.94
C ILE A 16 -1.75 9.11 -6.02
N LYS A 17 -0.54 9.66 -6.11
CA LYS A 17 -0.29 11.09 -6.28
C LYS A 17 0.58 11.31 -7.51
N GLU A 18 0.20 12.28 -8.34
CA GLU A 18 1.04 12.79 -9.43
C GLU A 18 2.08 13.78 -8.88
N ASN A 19 3.32 13.65 -9.34
CA ASN A 19 4.45 14.49 -8.96
C ASN A 19 4.73 15.54 -10.05
N ALA A 20 5.44 16.62 -9.68
CA ALA A 20 5.75 17.72 -10.61
C ALA A 20 6.65 17.31 -11.78
N ASP A 21 7.36 16.19 -11.65
CA ASP A 21 8.23 15.61 -12.68
C ASP A 21 7.49 14.61 -13.59
N ASN A 22 6.16 14.57 -13.53
CA ASN A 22 5.28 13.62 -14.25
C ASN A 22 5.45 12.15 -13.83
N THR A 23 6.12 11.87 -12.70
CA THR A 23 6.07 10.55 -12.07
C THR A 23 4.83 10.42 -11.18
N ILE A 24 4.56 9.21 -10.71
CA ILE A 24 3.54 8.96 -9.68
C ILE A 24 4.18 8.36 -8.43
N SER A 25 3.57 8.63 -7.28
CA SER A 25 3.90 8.00 -6.01
C SER A 25 2.70 7.24 -5.45
N ILE A 26 2.92 6.04 -4.92
CA ILE A 26 1.97 5.40 -4.01
C ILE A 26 2.27 5.89 -2.59
N THR A 27 1.27 6.48 -1.96
CA THR A 27 1.38 7.19 -0.69
C THR A 27 0.73 6.39 0.43
N LYS A 28 0.89 6.85 1.66
CA LYS A 28 0.26 6.23 2.84
C LYS A 28 0.69 4.77 3.10
N CYS A 29 1.90 4.41 2.71
CA CYS A 29 2.40 3.05 2.91
C CYS A 29 2.99 2.88 4.31
N CYS A 30 2.58 1.83 5.02
CA CYS A 30 3.24 1.43 6.27
C CYS A 30 4.71 1.07 5.97
N ALA A 31 5.62 1.80 6.58
CA ALA A 31 7.05 1.67 6.40
C ALA A 31 7.57 0.32 6.91
N VAL A 32 7.05 -0.12 8.06
CA VAL A 32 7.40 -1.36 8.74
C VAL A 32 6.37 -1.61 9.84
N ALA A 33 6.17 -2.87 10.20
CA ALA A 33 5.60 -3.27 11.48
C ALA A 33 6.18 -4.63 11.84
N GLY A 34 6.21 -4.96 13.12
CA GLY A 34 6.70 -6.23 13.63
C GLY A 34 6.19 -6.48 15.04
N LEU A 35 6.75 -7.49 15.71
CA LEU A 35 6.40 -7.81 17.10
C LEU A 35 7.66 -8.05 17.92
N GLY A 36 7.61 -7.72 19.22
CA GLY A 36 8.68 -7.88 20.20
C GLY A 36 9.84 -6.90 20.01
N GLY A 37 11.02 -7.19 20.56
CA GLY A 37 12.17 -6.28 20.46
C GLY A 37 13.16 -6.58 21.56
N LYS A 38 14.01 -5.60 21.89
CA LYS A 38 14.97 -5.78 22.99
C LYS A 38 14.28 -5.63 24.33
N ASN A 39 13.28 -4.77 24.42
CA ASN A 39 12.48 -4.55 25.61
C ASN A 39 11.06 -5.12 25.43
N PRO A 40 10.38 -5.55 26.51
CA PRO A 40 9.02 -6.08 26.43
C PRO A 40 7.97 -5.10 25.89
N GLN A 41 8.21 -3.79 26.01
CA GLN A 41 7.32 -2.73 25.53
C GLN A 41 7.55 -2.40 24.05
N ASP A 42 8.62 -2.93 23.44
CA ASP A 42 8.88 -2.71 22.02
C ASP A 42 7.89 -3.54 21.19
N ARG A 43 7.18 -2.89 20.25
CA ARG A 43 6.30 -3.54 19.26
C ARG A 43 5.39 -4.58 19.90
N ASP A 44 4.63 -4.15 20.90
CA ASP A 44 3.78 -4.99 21.74
C ASP A 44 2.52 -5.52 21.03
N GLY A 45 2.28 -5.10 19.78
CA GLY A 45 1.11 -5.51 19.00
C GLY A 45 -0.18 -4.78 19.38
N SER A 46 -0.10 -3.74 20.22
CA SER A 46 -1.23 -2.88 20.54
C SER A 46 -1.71 -2.08 19.34
N PHE A 47 -2.93 -1.56 19.44
CA PHE A 47 -3.49 -0.65 18.44
C PHE A 47 -2.62 0.61 18.29
N GLU A 48 -2.22 1.18 19.43
CA GLU A 48 -1.35 2.36 19.51
C GLU A 48 -0.01 2.11 18.82
N TYR A 49 0.58 0.92 19.04
CA TYR A 49 1.80 0.52 18.35
C TYR A 49 1.63 0.52 16.83
N TYR A 50 0.61 -0.17 16.29
CA TYR A 50 0.42 -0.22 14.84
C TYR A 50 0.14 1.15 14.21
N LEU A 51 -0.53 2.05 14.93
CA LEU A 51 -0.75 3.43 14.47
C LEU A 51 0.49 4.33 14.61
N SER A 52 1.47 3.94 15.42
CA SER A 52 2.71 4.71 15.60
C SER A 52 3.72 4.49 14.48
N GLU A 53 3.59 3.41 13.70
CA GLU A 53 4.56 3.06 12.67
C GLU A 53 4.60 4.12 11.54
N PRO A 54 5.80 4.41 11.00
CA PRO A 54 5.95 5.49 10.05
C PRO A 54 5.21 5.19 8.75
N ILE A 55 4.73 6.26 8.15
CA ILE A 55 4.12 6.24 6.84
C ILE A 55 5.11 6.84 5.84
N ARG A 56 5.39 6.14 4.74
CA ARG A 56 6.26 6.63 3.67
C ARG A 56 5.65 6.44 2.29
N ASP A 57 6.11 7.23 1.34
CA ASP A 57 5.76 7.07 -0.06
C ASP A 57 6.69 6.04 -0.72
N ASN A 58 6.17 5.34 -1.73
CA ASN A 58 6.92 4.39 -2.55
C ASN A 58 7.64 3.30 -1.76
N ASP A 59 7.06 2.86 -0.65
CA ASP A 59 7.57 1.68 0.05
C ASP A 59 7.49 0.45 -0.88
N ALA A 60 8.58 -0.32 -0.97
CA ALA A 60 8.66 -1.47 -1.87
C ALA A 60 7.56 -2.51 -1.61
N LYS A 61 7.09 -2.62 -0.35
CA LYS A 61 5.99 -3.50 0.06
C LYS A 61 4.63 -3.04 -0.46
N ALA A 62 4.51 -1.82 -0.97
CA ALA A 62 3.31 -1.30 -1.61
C ALA A 62 3.46 -1.19 -3.14
N VAL A 63 4.63 -0.74 -3.62
CA VAL A 63 4.91 -0.57 -5.06
C VAL A 63 4.73 -1.88 -5.82
N GLY A 64 5.35 -2.97 -5.34
CA GLY A 64 5.25 -4.28 -5.99
C GLY A 64 3.80 -4.77 -6.08
N PRO A 65 3.06 -4.86 -4.96
CA PRO A 65 1.66 -5.26 -4.97
C PRO A 65 0.74 -4.35 -5.80
N PHE A 66 0.98 -3.03 -5.83
CA PHE A 66 0.19 -2.12 -6.67
C PHE A 66 0.34 -2.44 -8.15
N ILE A 67 1.58 -2.64 -8.63
CA ILE A 67 1.86 -3.03 -10.01
C ILE A 67 1.21 -4.38 -10.34
N MET A 68 1.38 -5.39 -9.47
CA MET A 68 0.80 -6.72 -9.67
C MET A 68 -0.73 -6.67 -9.74
N ALA A 69 -1.37 -5.89 -8.86
CA ALA A 69 -2.82 -5.73 -8.85
C ALA A 69 -3.35 -5.12 -10.16
N GLY A 70 -2.64 -4.13 -10.71
CA GLY A 70 -2.97 -3.53 -12.01
C GLY A 70 -2.84 -4.54 -13.16
N ILE A 71 -1.73 -5.29 -13.20
CA ILE A 71 -1.50 -6.32 -14.22
C ILE A 71 -2.60 -7.39 -14.18
N GLU A 72 -2.94 -7.91 -13.00
CA GLU A 72 -3.96 -8.95 -12.88
C GLU A 72 -5.36 -8.43 -13.24
N LEU A 73 -5.69 -7.19 -12.88
CA LEU A 73 -6.93 -6.58 -13.30
C LEU A 73 -6.99 -6.41 -14.83
N GLN A 74 -5.91 -5.94 -15.44
CA GLN A 74 -5.81 -5.74 -16.89
C GLN A 74 -5.96 -7.05 -17.66
N LYS A 75 -5.24 -8.11 -17.26
CA LYS A 75 -5.36 -9.45 -17.87
C LYS A 75 -6.80 -9.96 -17.93
N ILE A 76 -7.61 -9.63 -16.92
CA ILE A 76 -9.02 -10.07 -16.87
C ILE A 76 -9.90 -9.19 -17.77
N ILE A 77 -9.57 -7.90 -17.90
CA ILE A 77 -10.27 -6.97 -18.81
C ILE A 77 -10.01 -7.37 -20.26
N ASP A 78 -8.76 -7.66 -20.63
CA ASP A 78 -8.34 -7.96 -22.00
C ASP A 78 -8.81 -9.33 -22.51
N LYS A 79 -9.19 -10.25 -21.61
CA LYS A 79 -9.71 -11.58 -21.96
C LYS A 79 -11.21 -11.56 -22.34
N LYS A 80 -11.82 -10.40 -22.44
CA LYS A 80 -13.20 -10.21 -22.92
C LYS A 80 -13.20 -9.66 -24.34
#